data_AF-A0A6P2EZG0-F1
#
_entry.id   AF-A0A6P2EZG0-F1
#
_cell.length_a   1.000
_cell.length_b   1.000
_cell.length_c   1.000
_cell.angle_alpha   90.00
_cell.angle_beta   90.00
_cell.angle_gamma   90.00
#
_symmetry.space_group_name_H-M   'P 1'
#
loop_
_entity.id
_entity.type
_entity.pdbx_description
1 polymer ?
#
loop_
_entity_poly.entity_id
_entity_poly.type
_entity_poly.pdbx_seq_one_letter_code
_entity_poly.pdbx_strand_id
1 'polypeptide(L)'
;MSQINDLPLSAVGTPGDSRGRRIAFVQAQWHSDIVHQARDAFLEEMERQGVPRADIDIFDVPGAFEIPLHAKRLARSGRYAGIVGCALVVDGGIYRHEFVATTVVNSLMAVQLETDVPVFSAVLTPHHFHEHVEHRKYFHRHFAVKGTEVAEACVKTLEALKRVDALVAA
;
A
#
# COMPACT_ATOMS: atom_id res chain seq x y z
N MET A 1 27.39 24.46 8.28
CA MET A 1 26.01 24.99 8.19
C MET A 1 25.32 24.32 7.01
N SER A 2 24.56 23.25 7.27
CA SER A 2 23.63 22.65 6.30
C SER A 2 22.46 22.09 7.10
N GLN A 3 21.41 22.90 7.23
CA GLN A 3 20.15 22.57 7.92
C GLN A 3 18.99 22.77 6.94
N ILE A 4 19.01 22.06 5.81
CA ILE A 4 17.92 22.13 4.81
C ILE A 4 17.07 20.84 4.76
N ASN A 5 17.43 19.77 5.47
CA ASN A 5 16.83 18.46 5.25
C ASN A 5 15.80 17.97 6.28
N ASP A 6 15.34 18.80 7.22
CA ASP A 6 14.47 18.36 8.33
C ASP A 6 13.08 19.03 8.36
N LEU A 7 12.55 19.47 7.22
CA LEU A 7 11.20 20.04 7.20
C LEU A 7 10.13 18.93 7.11
N PRO A 8 9.21 18.83 8.08
CA PRO A 8 8.11 17.88 8.01
C PRO A 8 7.19 18.21 6.82
N LEU A 9 6.61 17.17 6.21
CA LEU A 9 5.69 17.25 5.06
C LEU A 9 4.53 18.26 5.24
N SER A 10 4.24 18.63 6.48
CA SER A 10 3.20 19.59 6.87
C SER A 10 3.52 21.06 6.55
N ALA A 11 4.79 21.42 6.26
CA ALA A 11 5.22 22.83 6.22
C ALA A 11 5.14 23.50 4.84
N VAL A 12 4.74 22.79 3.78
CA VAL A 12 4.64 23.37 2.42
C VAL A 12 3.26 23.08 1.84
N GLY A 13 2.28 23.91 2.23
CA GLY A 13 0.96 23.90 1.62
C GLY A 13 0.37 25.31 1.61
N THR A 14 0.28 25.91 0.43
CA THR A 14 -0.54 27.11 0.20
C THR A 14 -2.02 26.77 0.41
N PRO A 15 -2.83 27.64 1.04
CA PRO A 15 -4.25 27.39 1.23
C PRO A 15 -4.95 27.45 -0.14
N GLY A 16 -5.27 26.29 -0.71
CA GLY A 16 -5.96 26.16 -2.00
C GLY A 16 -5.61 24.91 -2.81
N ASP A 17 -4.50 24.24 -2.53
CA ASP A 17 -4.05 23.04 -3.26
C ASP A 17 -4.11 21.79 -2.37
N SER A 18 -5.33 21.29 -2.16
CA SER A 18 -5.64 20.06 -1.40
C SER A 18 -5.94 18.86 -2.32
N ARG A 19 -5.65 18.96 -3.62
CA ARG A 19 -5.77 17.85 -4.55
C ARG A 19 -4.77 16.75 -4.18
N GLY A 20 -5.29 15.56 -3.85
CA GLY A 20 -4.52 14.31 -3.81
C GLY A 20 -3.45 14.19 -2.71
N ARG A 21 -3.82 14.30 -1.43
CA ARG A 21 -2.92 13.94 -0.30
C ARG A 21 -3.29 12.65 0.44
N ARG A 22 -4.48 12.10 0.22
CA ARG A 22 -4.92 10.90 0.94
C ARG A 22 -4.29 9.64 0.36
N ILE A 23 -4.07 8.65 1.21
CA ILE A 23 -3.66 7.30 0.81
C ILE A 23 -4.81 6.35 1.11
N ALA A 24 -5.08 5.41 0.20
CA ALA A 24 -6.00 4.33 0.48
C ALA A 24 -5.23 3.05 0.80
N PHE A 25 -5.59 2.37 1.88
CA PHE A 25 -5.07 1.06 2.26
C PHE A 25 -6.17 0.02 2.14
N VAL A 26 -6.15 -0.78 1.07
CA VAL A 26 -7.14 -1.81 0.79
C VAL A 26 -6.62 -3.17 1.27
N GLN A 27 -7.27 -3.75 2.27
CA GLN A 27 -6.80 -4.95 2.95
C GLN A 27 -7.78 -6.13 2.84
N ALA A 28 -7.25 -7.30 2.50
CA ALA A 28 -8.00 -8.54 2.51
C ALA A 28 -8.29 -9.02 3.95
N GLN A 29 -9.46 -9.63 4.15
CA GLN A 29 -9.87 -10.20 5.44
C GLN A 29 -9.44 -11.65 5.65
N TRP A 30 -9.04 -12.35 4.58
CA TRP A 30 -8.39 -13.64 4.72
C TRP A 30 -7.02 -13.47 5.37
N HIS A 31 -6.75 -14.25 6.42
CA HIS A 31 -5.57 -14.12 7.30
C HIS A 31 -5.44 -12.72 7.92
N SER A 32 -6.56 -12.09 8.31
CA SER A 32 -6.60 -10.72 8.83
C SER A 32 -5.69 -10.50 10.03
N ASP A 33 -5.48 -11.50 10.89
CA ASP A 33 -4.54 -11.44 12.01
C ASP A 33 -3.10 -11.14 11.57
N ILE A 34 -2.67 -11.67 10.42
CA ILE A 34 -1.36 -11.41 9.82
C ILE A 34 -1.38 -10.15 8.96
N VAL A 35 -2.41 -9.97 8.12
CA VAL A 35 -2.55 -8.80 7.24
C VAL A 35 -2.58 -7.49 8.05
N HIS A 36 -3.28 -7.48 9.18
CA HIS A 36 -3.36 -6.31 10.06
C HIS A 36 -2.00 -5.88 10.62
N GLN A 37 -1.03 -6.79 10.75
CA GLN A 37 0.33 -6.42 11.18
C GLN A 37 1.00 -5.49 10.16
N ALA A 38 0.78 -5.73 8.86
CA ALA A 38 1.26 -4.83 7.82
C ALA A 38 0.52 -3.49 7.83
N ARG A 39 -0.80 -3.50 8.06
CA ARG A 39 -1.59 -2.26 8.21
C ARG A 39 -1.07 -1.42 9.38
N ASP A 40 -0.91 -2.02 10.55
CA ASP A 40 -0.55 -1.28 11.77
C ASP A 40 0.86 -0.69 11.64
N ALA A 41 1.83 -1.49 11.15
CA ALA A 41 3.17 -1.01 10.87
C ALA A 41 3.23 0.04 9.75
N PHE A 42 2.38 -0.07 8.73
CA PHE A 42 2.24 0.95 7.69
C PHE A 42 1.77 2.28 8.28
N LEU A 43 0.73 2.27 9.12
CA LEU A 43 0.21 3.49 9.75
C LEU A 43 1.25 4.15 10.68
N GLU A 44 1.96 3.35 11.47
CA GLU A 44 3.03 3.85 12.35
C GLU A 44 4.18 4.48 11.55
N GLU A 45 4.59 3.82 10.47
CA GLU A 45 5.68 4.31 9.62
C GLU A 45 5.27 5.56 8.84
N MET A 46 4.03 5.63 8.35
CA MET A 46 3.50 6.82 7.68
C MET A 46 3.44 8.01 8.64
N GLU A 47 3.00 7.81 9.88
CA GLU A 47 3.05 8.86 10.91
C GLU A 47 4.48 9.32 11.20
N ARG A 48 5.44 8.39 11.29
CA ARG A 48 6.87 8.70 11.46
C ARG A 48 7.42 9.54 10.32
N GLN A 49 6.91 9.35 9.10
CA GLN A 49 7.26 10.14 7.91
C GLN A 49 6.40 11.41 7.72
N GLY A 50 5.55 11.74 8.70
CA GLY A 50 4.77 12.98 8.71
C GLY A 50 3.48 12.93 7.91
N VAL A 51 2.96 11.74 7.58
CA VAL A 51 1.62 11.54 7.02
C VAL A 51 0.66 11.13 8.14
N PRO A 52 -0.28 12.00 8.54
CA PRO A 52 -1.22 11.69 9.62
C PRO A 52 -2.13 10.52 9.28
N ARG A 53 -2.50 9.69 10.28
CA ARG A 53 -3.51 8.63 10.11
C ARG A 53 -4.82 9.12 9.51
N ALA A 54 -5.24 10.36 9.80
CA ALA A 54 -6.46 10.95 9.27
C ALA A 54 -6.47 11.13 7.73
N ASP A 55 -5.29 11.10 7.11
CA ASP A 55 -5.10 11.14 5.66
C ASP A 55 -4.98 9.75 5.04
N ILE A 56 -5.15 8.68 5.83
CA ILE A 56 -5.10 7.28 5.37
C ILE A 56 -6.48 6.65 5.57
N ASP A 57 -7.14 6.29 4.48
CA ASP A 57 -8.42 5.57 4.52
C ASP A 57 -8.17 4.06 4.43
N ILE A 58 -8.76 3.27 5.33
CA ILE A 58 -8.66 1.80 5.33
C ILE A 58 -9.94 1.21 4.75
N PHE A 59 -9.78 0.26 3.82
CA PHE A 59 -10.89 -0.44 3.17
C PHE A 59 -10.73 -1.94 3.35
N ASP A 60 -11.72 -2.58 3.96
CA ASP A 60 -11.78 -4.03 4.08
C ASP A 60 -12.41 -4.65 2.83
N VAL A 61 -11.77 -5.68 2.30
CA VAL A 61 -12.32 -6.51 1.21
C VAL A 61 -12.26 -8.00 1.60
N PRO A 62 -13.15 -8.85 1.06
CA PRO A 62 -13.17 -10.27 1.43
C PRO A 62 -11.82 -10.97 1.20
N GLY A 63 -11.24 -10.86 0.01
CA GLY A 63 -9.95 -11.45 -0.33
C GLY A 63 -9.11 -10.58 -1.27
N ALA A 64 -7.94 -11.10 -1.65
CA ALA A 64 -7.01 -10.41 -2.55
C ALA A 64 -7.62 -10.09 -3.92
N PHE A 65 -8.56 -10.92 -4.38
CA PHE A 65 -9.15 -10.82 -5.71
C PHE A 65 -10.03 -9.58 -5.90
N GLU A 66 -10.58 -9.03 -4.80
CA GLU A 66 -11.40 -7.82 -4.84
C GLU A 66 -10.57 -6.52 -4.81
N ILE A 67 -9.28 -6.60 -4.46
CA ILE A 67 -8.39 -5.44 -4.31
C ILE A 67 -8.27 -4.65 -5.61
N PRO A 68 -8.01 -5.25 -6.80
CA PRO A 68 -7.78 -4.47 -8.02
C PRO A 68 -8.97 -3.61 -8.44
N LEU A 69 -10.20 -4.10 -8.28
CA LEU A 69 -11.40 -3.32 -8.61
C LEU A 69 -11.57 -2.14 -7.64
N HIS A 70 -11.33 -2.35 -6.35
CA HIS A 70 -11.33 -1.28 -5.35
C HIS A 70 -10.26 -0.24 -5.67
N ALA A 71 -9.03 -0.67 -5.92
CA ALA A 71 -7.93 0.21 -6.30
C ALA A 71 -8.28 1.05 -7.55
N LYS A 72 -8.84 0.43 -8.60
CA LYS A 72 -9.25 1.15 -9.81
C LYS A 72 -10.29 2.23 -9.54
N ARG A 73 -11.29 1.94 -8.71
CA ARG A 73 -12.34 2.91 -8.36
C ARG A 73 -11.78 4.05 -7.49
N LEU A 74 -10.90 3.73 -6.55
CA LEU A 74 -10.26 4.71 -5.68
C LEU A 74 -9.34 5.63 -6.48
N ALA A 75 -8.52 5.09 -7.40
CA ALA A 75 -7.64 5.88 -8.27
C ALA A 75 -8.44 6.87 -9.13
N ARG A 76 -9.48 6.37 -9.81
CA ARG A 76 -10.36 7.18 -10.66
C ARG A 76 -11.19 8.22 -9.90
N SER A 77 -11.30 8.12 -8.59
CA SER A 77 -12.02 9.12 -7.79
C SER A 77 -11.28 10.47 -7.72
N GLY A 78 -9.97 10.49 -8.02
CA GLY A 78 -9.11 11.67 -7.89
C GLY A 78 -8.84 12.11 -6.45
N ARG A 79 -9.27 11.34 -5.44
CA ARG A 79 -9.11 11.68 -4.02
C ARG A 79 -7.80 11.18 -3.41
N TYR A 80 -7.16 10.19 -4.03
CA TYR A 80 -6.02 9.48 -3.47
C TYR A 80 -4.76 9.71 -4.29
N ALA A 81 -3.67 10.02 -3.59
CA ALA A 81 -2.33 10.17 -4.17
C ALA A 81 -1.69 8.81 -4.48
N GLY A 82 -2.04 7.80 -3.68
CA GLY A 82 -1.52 6.44 -3.81
C GLY A 82 -2.45 5.44 -3.14
N ILE A 83 -2.34 4.18 -3.57
CA ILE A 83 -3.18 3.09 -3.10
C ILE A 83 -2.31 1.90 -2.74
N VAL A 84 -2.50 1.32 -1.56
CA VAL A 84 -1.82 0.11 -1.12
C VAL A 84 -2.81 -1.04 -1.14
N GLY A 85 -2.48 -2.12 -1.83
CA GLY A 85 -3.19 -3.39 -1.74
C GLY A 85 -2.45 -4.34 -0.80
N CYS A 86 -3.10 -4.86 0.23
CA CYS A 86 -2.47 -5.75 1.20
C CYS A 86 -3.26 -7.06 1.35
N ALA A 87 -2.58 -8.18 1.19
CA ALA A 87 -3.16 -9.50 1.38
C ALA A 87 -2.07 -10.56 1.60
N LEU A 88 -2.48 -11.70 2.17
CA LEU A 88 -1.68 -12.91 2.23
C LEU A 88 -2.38 -13.97 1.38
N VAL A 89 -1.73 -14.41 0.30
CA VAL A 89 -2.26 -15.44 -0.61
C VAL A 89 -1.38 -16.68 -0.49
N VAL A 90 -1.91 -17.74 0.12
CA VAL A 90 -1.15 -18.93 0.52
C VAL A 90 -1.56 -20.16 -0.26
N ASP A 91 -0.64 -21.11 -0.38
CA ASP A 91 -0.97 -22.46 -0.82
C ASP A 91 -1.71 -23.23 0.28
N GLY A 92 -3.00 -23.50 0.05
CA GLY A 92 -3.81 -24.33 0.93
C GLY A 92 -3.74 -25.83 0.62
N GLY A 93 -2.98 -26.25 -0.39
CA GLY A 93 -2.82 -27.65 -0.81
C GLY A 93 -3.98 -28.24 -1.61
N ILE A 94 -5.02 -27.46 -1.89
CA ILE A 94 -6.21 -27.90 -2.65
C ILE A 94 -6.32 -27.20 -3.99
N TYR A 95 -6.22 -25.87 -4.00
CA TYR A 95 -6.39 -25.03 -5.19
C TYR A 95 -5.14 -24.22 -5.50
N ARG A 96 -5.00 -23.82 -6.76
CA ARG A 96 -3.84 -23.07 -7.26
C ARG A 96 -3.92 -21.60 -6.89
N HIS A 97 -3.33 -21.26 -5.75
CA HIS A 97 -3.22 -19.90 -5.24
C HIS A 97 -2.45 -18.96 -6.20
N GLU A 98 -1.55 -19.50 -7.03
CA GLU A 98 -0.74 -18.73 -7.98
C GLU A 98 -1.59 -18.03 -9.04
N PHE A 99 -2.75 -18.60 -9.40
CA PHE A 99 -3.67 -17.96 -10.34
C PHE A 99 -4.26 -16.69 -9.75
N VAL A 100 -4.66 -16.72 -8.48
CA VAL A 100 -5.18 -15.54 -7.78
C VAL A 100 -4.06 -14.52 -7.61
N ALA A 101 -2.92 -14.94 -7.07
CA ALA A 101 -1.74 -14.11 -6.85
C ALA A 101 -1.32 -13.33 -8.11
N THR A 102 -1.06 -14.07 -9.20
CA THR A 102 -0.59 -13.50 -10.47
C THR A 102 -1.64 -12.55 -11.06
N THR A 103 -2.93 -12.93 -11.02
CA THR A 103 -4.01 -12.09 -11.53
C THR A 103 -4.10 -10.78 -10.76
N VAL A 104 -3.98 -10.82 -9.42
CA VAL A 104 -4.05 -9.63 -8.57
C VAL A 104 -2.87 -8.71 -8.84
N VAL A 105 -1.63 -9.21 -8.78
CA VAL A 105 -0.43 -8.37 -8.98
C VAL A 105 -0.41 -7.75 -10.38
N ASN A 106 -0.73 -8.52 -11.43
CA ASN A 106 -0.81 -7.99 -12.79
C ASN A 106 -1.91 -6.92 -12.93
N SER A 107 -3.05 -7.12 -12.26
CA SER A 107 -4.14 -6.15 -12.29
C SER A 107 -3.79 -4.86 -11.54
N LEU A 108 -3.08 -4.92 -10.42
CA LEU A 108 -2.60 -3.72 -9.72
C LEU A 108 -1.61 -2.92 -10.58
N MET A 109 -0.72 -3.60 -11.30
CA MET A 109 0.15 -2.95 -12.28
C MET A 109 -0.64 -2.30 -13.42
N ALA A 110 -1.61 -3.01 -13.99
CA ALA A 110 -2.47 -2.43 -15.02
C ALA A 110 -3.24 -1.21 -14.51
N VAL A 111 -3.78 -1.27 -13.29
CA VAL A 111 -4.51 -0.14 -12.68
C VAL A 111 -3.64 1.10 -12.57
N GLN A 112 -2.41 1.00 -12.03
CA GLN A 112 -1.56 2.19 -11.89
C GLN A 112 -1.19 2.79 -13.25
N LEU A 113 -0.85 1.96 -14.24
CA LEU A 113 -0.49 2.44 -15.59
C LEU A 113 -1.69 3.06 -16.33
N GLU A 114 -2.90 2.55 -16.11
CA GLU A 114 -4.13 3.10 -16.71
C GLU A 114 -4.63 4.38 -16.04
N THR A 115 -4.34 4.57 -14.75
CA THR A 115 -4.94 5.64 -13.94
C THR A 115 -3.96 6.73 -13.55
N ASP A 116 -2.66 6.52 -13.79
CA ASP A 116 -1.57 7.41 -13.39
C ASP A 116 -1.54 7.70 -11.89
N VAL A 117 -2.08 6.77 -11.09
CA VAL A 117 -2.02 6.79 -9.62
C VAL A 117 -1.21 5.58 -9.17
N PRO A 118 -0.09 5.76 -8.43
CA PRO A 118 0.74 4.65 -7.99
C PRO A 118 -0.04 3.68 -7.10
N VAL A 119 0.05 2.39 -7.44
CA VAL A 119 -0.54 1.29 -6.68
C VAL A 119 0.57 0.39 -6.16
N PHE A 120 0.65 0.26 -4.84
CA PHE A 120 1.67 -0.51 -4.13
C PHE A 120 1.14 -1.88 -3.75
N SER A 121 1.93 -2.92 -4.00
CA SER A 121 1.57 -4.29 -3.64
C SER A 121 2.27 -4.71 -2.33
N ALA A 122 1.47 -4.92 -1.30
CA ALA A 122 1.76 -5.77 -0.15
C ALA A 122 0.89 -7.05 -0.21
N VAL A 123 0.62 -7.54 -1.43
CA VAL A 123 -0.01 -8.83 -1.68
C VAL A 123 1.10 -9.88 -1.73
N LEU A 124 1.28 -10.60 -0.64
CA LEU A 124 2.42 -11.51 -0.44
C LEU A 124 2.03 -12.96 -0.63
N THR A 125 2.87 -13.69 -1.36
CA THR A 125 2.65 -15.09 -1.76
C THR A 125 3.86 -15.92 -1.37
N PRO A 126 3.91 -16.44 -0.14
CA PRO A 126 5.04 -17.22 0.33
C PRO A 126 5.16 -18.55 -0.43
N HIS A 127 6.39 -19.00 -0.68
CA HIS A 127 6.64 -20.34 -1.24
C HIS A 127 6.08 -21.45 -0.36
N HIS A 128 6.13 -21.26 0.96
CA HIS A 128 5.62 -22.20 1.94
C HIS A 128 4.83 -21.46 3.02
N PHE A 129 3.60 -21.90 3.22
CA PHE A 129 2.77 -21.51 4.34
C PHE A 129 1.99 -22.72 4.81
N HIS A 130 1.99 -22.94 6.11
CA HIS A 130 1.24 -24.00 6.75
C HIS A 130 0.56 -23.37 7.95
N GLU A 131 -0.64 -23.81 8.30
CA GLU A 131 -1.39 -23.19 9.40
C GLU A 131 -0.83 -23.51 10.80
N HIS A 132 0.30 -24.23 10.90
CA HIS A 132 0.94 -24.49 12.17
C HIS A 132 1.57 -23.22 12.78
N VAL A 133 1.75 -23.28 14.10
CA VAL A 133 2.14 -22.14 14.94
C VAL A 133 3.39 -21.39 14.47
N GLU A 134 4.42 -22.10 14.01
CA GLU A 134 5.69 -21.46 13.63
C GLU A 134 5.59 -20.58 12.38
N HIS A 135 4.89 -21.03 11.34
CA HIS A 135 4.66 -20.20 10.15
C HIS A 135 3.75 -19.02 10.47
N ARG A 136 2.66 -19.24 11.21
CA ARG A 136 1.78 -18.15 11.66
C ARG A 136 2.55 -17.08 12.43
N LYS A 137 3.39 -17.47 13.40
CA LYS A 137 4.26 -16.55 14.16
C LYS A 137 5.27 -15.82 13.27
N TYR A 138 5.89 -16.53 12.33
CA TYR A 138 6.85 -15.93 11.41
C TYR A 138 6.18 -14.86 10.55
N PHE A 139 5.11 -15.21 9.84
CA PHE A 139 4.43 -14.28 8.93
C PHE A 139 3.74 -13.13 9.68
N HIS A 140 3.22 -13.37 10.87
CA HIS A 140 2.72 -12.30 11.74
C HIS A 140 3.80 -11.23 12.00
N ARG A 141 5.01 -11.62 12.40
CA ARG A 141 6.11 -10.66 12.59
C ARG A 141 6.62 -10.07 11.27
N HIS A 142 6.69 -10.89 10.23
CA HIS A 142 7.25 -10.47 8.95
C HIS A 142 6.33 -9.48 8.23
N PHE A 143 5.02 -9.60 8.38
CA PHE A 143 4.08 -8.64 7.80
C PHE A 143 4.24 -7.23 8.39
N ALA A 144 4.63 -7.09 9.66
CA ALA A 144 4.98 -5.77 10.20
C ALA A 144 6.14 -5.12 9.42
N VAL A 145 7.21 -5.89 9.16
CA VAL A 145 8.34 -5.42 8.33
C VAL A 145 7.86 -5.00 6.94
N LYS A 146 6.97 -5.79 6.33
CA LYS A 146 6.44 -5.48 4.99
C LYS A 146 5.49 -4.28 4.98
N GLY A 147 4.78 -4.02 6.07
CA GLY A 147 4.02 -2.80 6.31
C GLY A 147 4.91 -1.56 6.32
N THR A 148 6.03 -1.61 7.05
CA THR A 148 7.03 -0.54 7.05
C THR A 148 7.64 -0.32 5.67
N GLU A 149 8.07 -1.39 4.99
CA GLU A 149 8.66 -1.30 3.65
C GLU A 149 7.71 -0.67 2.63
N VAL A 150 6.41 -1.03 2.65
CA VAL A 150 5.44 -0.47 1.70
C VAL A 150 5.07 0.98 2.02
N ALA A 151 5.12 1.40 3.30
CA ALA A 151 5.01 2.81 3.69
C ALA A 151 6.18 3.63 3.15
N GLU A 152 7.40 3.15 3.33
CA GLU A 152 8.59 3.79 2.77
C GLU A 152 8.56 3.89 1.25
N ALA A 153 8.17 2.80 0.57
CA ALA A 153 8.00 2.80 -0.87
C ALA A 153 6.94 3.83 -1.30
N CYS A 154 5.82 3.90 -0.57
CA CYS A 154 4.75 4.84 -0.84
C CYS A 154 5.23 6.29 -0.82
N VAL A 155 5.86 6.73 0.27
CA VAL A 155 6.36 8.11 0.41
C VAL A 155 7.41 8.42 -0.66
N LYS A 156 8.42 7.56 -0.82
CA LYS A 156 9.52 7.76 -1.77
C LYS A 156 9.02 7.86 -3.21
N THR A 157 8.06 7.03 -3.61
CA THR A 157 7.48 7.07 -4.96
C THR A 157 6.68 8.34 -5.18
N LEU A 158 5.87 8.77 -4.21
CA LEU A 158 5.09 10.01 -4.33
C LEU A 158 5.99 11.25 -4.47
N GLU A 159 7.09 11.31 -3.72
CA GLU A 159 8.08 12.36 -3.86
C GLU A 159 8.79 12.33 -5.22
N ALA A 160 9.15 11.13 -5.69
CA ALA A 160 9.80 10.96 -6.99
C ALA A 160 8.89 11.39 -8.13
N LEU A 161 7.61 11.01 -8.12
CA LEU A 161 6.64 11.40 -9.14
C LEU A 161 6.41 12.90 -9.19
N LYS A 162 6.32 13.58 -8.03
CA LYS A 162 6.25 15.06 -8.00
C LYS A 162 7.43 15.73 -8.71
N ARG A 163 8.63 15.14 -8.62
CA ARG A 163 9.81 15.66 -9.33
C ARG A 163 9.71 15.42 -10.83
N VAL A 164 9.17 14.28 -11.25
CA VAL A 164 8.89 13.99 -12.67
C VAL A 164 7.87 14.98 -13.22
N ASP A 165 6.75 15.19 -12.54
CA ASP A 165 5.69 16.12 -12.96
C ASP A 165 6.23 17.55 -13.11
N ALA A 166 7.06 18.00 -12.16
CA ALA A 166 7.68 19.33 -12.23
C ALA A 166 8.63 19.49 -13.43
N LEU A 167 9.31 18.42 -13.85
CA LEU A 167 10.20 18.43 -15.01
C LEU A 167 9.44 18.36 -16.34
N VAL A 168 8.31 17.63 -16.38
CA VAL A 168 7.49 17.48 -17.59
C VAL A 168 6.58 18.70 -17.82
N ALA A 169 6.23 19.44 -16.77
CA ALA A 169 5.43 20.66 -16.85
C ALA A 169 6.23 21.94 -17.19
N ALA A 170 7.57 21.87 -17.12
CA ALA A 170 8.47 22.98 -17.42
C ALA A 170 8.77 23.09 -18.93
#